data_AF-A0A733BT44-F1
#
_entry.id   AF-A0A733BT44-F1
#
_cell.length_a   1.000
_cell.length_b   1.000
_cell.length_c   1.000
_cell.angle_alpha   90.00
_cell.angle_beta   90.00
_cell.angle_gamma   90.00
#
_symmetry.space_group_name_H-M   'P 1'
#
loop_
_entity.id
_entity.type
_entity.pdbx_description
1 polymer ?
#
loop_
_entity_poly.entity_id
_entity_poly.type
_entity_poly.pdbx_seq_one_letter_code
_entity_poly.pdbx_strand_id
1 'polypeptide(L)'
;MKKVQFRIDENQHDDLLDCLKTLYPDEPALTVAKGMKLLANALLKSKAVSKDKNTFFDNNDFIKTTMYLTGKQRADIERAANRHGWTL
;
A
#
# COMPACT_ATOMS: atom_id res chain seq x y z
N MET A 1 10.89 -14.74 -16.63
CA MET A 1 9.57 -14.41 -16.02
C MET A 1 9.60 -14.85 -14.56
N LYS A 2 9.31 -13.98 -13.60
CA LYS A 2 9.26 -14.35 -12.17
C LYS A 2 7.98 -15.15 -11.89
N LYS A 3 8.10 -16.37 -11.35
CA LYS A 3 6.96 -17.16 -10.88
C LYS A 3 6.57 -16.66 -9.49
N VAL A 4 5.29 -16.30 -9.32
CA VAL A 4 4.71 -16.07 -7.99
C VAL A 4 4.09 -17.39 -7.56
N GLN A 5 4.63 -18.00 -6.51
CA GLN A 5 4.01 -19.15 -5.85
C GLN A 5 3.28 -18.66 -4.62
N PHE A 6 1.96 -18.80 -4.63
CA PHE A 6 1.15 -18.59 -3.43
C PHE A 6 1.24 -19.85 -2.59
N ARG A 7 1.67 -19.71 -1.33
CA ARG A 7 1.55 -20.79 -0.34
C ARG A 7 0.16 -20.70 0.24
N ILE A 8 -0.73 -21.57 -0.22
CA ILE A 8 -2.10 -21.69 0.25
C ILE A 8 -2.24 -23.11 0.76
N ASP A 9 -2.70 -23.28 1.99
CA ASP A 9 -3.02 -24.61 2.51
C ASP A 9 -4.21 -25.18 1.73
N GLU A 10 -4.22 -26.49 1.43
CA GLU A 10 -5.29 -27.12 0.63
C GLU A 10 -6.69 -26.81 1.17
N ASN A 11 -6.81 -26.74 2.50
CA ASN A 11 -8.07 -26.44 3.20
C ASN A 11 -8.59 -25.02 2.96
N GLN A 12 -7.75 -24.09 2.52
CA GLN A 12 -8.09 -22.68 2.28
C GLN A 12 -8.30 -22.37 0.79
N HIS A 13 -7.96 -23.31 -0.09
CA HIS A 13 -8.04 -23.11 -1.53
C HIS A 13 -9.49 -22.93 -2.00
N ASP A 14 -10.40 -23.74 -1.48
CA ASP A 14 -11.82 -23.72 -1.87
C ASP A 14 -12.55 -22.49 -1.30
N ASP A 15 -12.30 -22.14 -0.04
CA ASP A 15 -12.84 -20.92 0.58
C ASP A 15 -12.39 -19.66 -0.17
N LEU A 16 -11.11 -19.62 -0.57
CA LEU A 16 -10.57 -18.51 -1.35
C LEU A 16 -11.20 -18.46 -2.74
N LEU A 17 -11.42 -19.62 -3.38
CA LEU A 17 -12.06 -19.70 -4.68
C LEU A 17 -13.52 -19.20 -4.62
N ASP A 18 -14.27 -19.56 -3.59
CA ASP A 18 -15.65 -19.09 -3.40
C ASP A 18 -15.71 -17.59 -3.09
N CYS A 19 -14.76 -17.06 -2.32
CA CYS A 19 -14.59 -15.62 -2.15
C CYS A 19 -14.34 -14.92 -3.49
N LEU A 20 -13.47 -15.48 -4.35
CA LEU A 20 -13.14 -14.92 -5.65
C LEU A 20 -14.33 -14.97 -6.62
N LYS A 21 -15.14 -16.05 -6.61
CA LYS A 21 -16.37 -16.13 -7.42
C LYS A 21 -17.40 -15.08 -7.01
N THR A 22 -17.47 -14.76 -5.72
CA THR A 22 -18.35 -13.70 -5.21
C THR A 22 -17.90 -12.32 -5.69
N LEU A 23 -16.59 -12.09 -5.77
CA LEU A 23 -16.02 -10.82 -6.24
C LEU A 23 -16.05 -10.67 -7.77
N TYR A 24 -15.97 -11.78 -8.51
CA TYR A 24 -15.94 -11.81 -9.97
C TYR A 24 -16.96 -12.83 -10.53
N PRO A 25 -18.27 -12.61 -10.32
CA PRO A 25 -19.30 -13.59 -10.71
C PRO A 25 -19.41 -13.79 -12.23
N ASP A 26 -19.04 -12.76 -12.99
CA ASP A 26 -19.13 -12.76 -14.46
C ASP A 26 -17.91 -13.44 -15.14
N GLU A 27 -16.93 -13.91 -14.38
CA GLU A 27 -15.72 -14.53 -14.94
C GLU A 27 -15.89 -16.04 -15.13
N PRO A 28 -16.05 -16.54 -16.38
CA PRO A 28 -16.19 -17.96 -16.62
C PRO A 28 -14.87 -18.68 -16.34
N ALA A 29 -15.00 -19.91 -15.80
CA ALA A 29 -13.88 -20.78 -15.42
C ALA A 29 -12.86 -20.07 -14.50
N LEU A 30 -13.35 -19.38 -13.47
CA LEU A 30 -12.51 -18.71 -12.48
C LEU A 30 -11.70 -19.75 -11.69
N THR A 31 -10.38 -19.58 -11.70
CA THR A 31 -9.44 -20.32 -10.86
C THR A 31 -8.82 -19.36 -9.84
N VAL A 32 -8.28 -19.89 -8.74
CA VAL A 32 -7.60 -19.07 -7.72
C VAL A 32 -6.50 -18.21 -8.36
N ALA A 33 -5.69 -18.79 -9.26
CA ALA A 33 -4.64 -18.05 -9.96
C ALA A 33 -5.20 -16.89 -10.82
N LYS A 34 -6.32 -17.11 -11.53
CA LYS A 34 -6.97 -16.08 -12.36
C LYS A 34 -7.58 -14.99 -11.49
N GLY A 35 -8.29 -15.36 -10.43
CA GLY A 35 -8.89 -14.41 -9.48
C GLY A 35 -7.86 -13.56 -8.75
N MET A 36 -6.76 -14.16 -8.29
CA MET A 36 -5.65 -13.42 -7.66
C MET A 36 -4.99 -12.43 -8.63
N LYS A 37 -4.87 -12.79 -9.91
CA LYS A 37 -4.34 -11.88 -10.94
C LYS A 37 -5.29 -10.71 -11.20
N LEU A 38 -6.60 -10.96 -11.24
CA LEU A 38 -7.62 -9.91 -11.40
C LEU A 38 -7.64 -8.96 -10.21
N LEU A 39 -7.58 -9.50 -9.00
CA LEU A 39 -7.53 -8.74 -7.75
C LEU A 39 -6.27 -7.88 -7.69
N ALA A 40 -5.10 -8.43 -8.00
CA ALA A 40 -3.86 -7.66 -8.07
C ALA A 40 -3.92 -6.52 -9.10
N ASN A 41 -4.51 -6.79 -10.28
CA ASN A 41 -4.67 -5.76 -11.32
C ASN A 41 -5.66 -4.67 -10.89
N ALA A 42 -6.75 -5.05 -10.20
CA ALA A 42 -7.70 -4.12 -9.63
C ALA A 42 -7.03 -3.23 -8.57
N LEU A 43 -6.22 -3.79 -7.66
CA LEU A 43 -5.47 -3.03 -6.66
C LEU A 43 -4.45 -2.06 -7.28
N LEU A 44 -3.75 -2.49 -8.34
CA LEU A 44 -2.81 -1.64 -9.06
C LEU A 44 -3.53 -0.47 -9.77
N LYS A 45 -4.72 -0.72 -10.33
CA LYS A 45 -5.57 0.31 -10.95
C LYS A 45 -6.27 1.19 -9.91
N SER A 46 -6.60 0.64 -8.74
CA SER A 46 -7.26 1.34 -7.63
C SER A 46 -6.29 2.13 -6.76
N LYS A 47 -5.08 2.44 -7.24
CA LYS A 47 -4.29 3.56 -6.71
C LYS A 47 -5.11 4.84 -6.90
N ALA A 48 -6.09 5.02 -6.01
CA ALA A 48 -6.67 6.29 -5.70
C ALA A 48 -5.49 7.19 -5.36
N VAL A 49 -5.40 8.32 -6.04
CA VAL A 49 -4.58 9.44 -5.61
C VAL A 49 -5.06 9.74 -4.19
N SER A 50 -4.30 9.31 -3.19
CA SER A 50 -4.55 9.65 -1.80
C SER A 50 -4.45 11.18 -1.71
N LYS A 51 -5.60 11.87 -1.77
CA LYS A 51 -5.69 13.24 -1.32
C LYS A 51 -5.58 13.17 0.20
N ASP A 52 -4.36 13.39 0.68
CA ASP A 52 -3.99 13.39 2.08
C ASP A 52 -4.95 14.28 2.90
N LYS A 53 -5.74 13.66 3.78
CA LYS A 53 -6.42 14.37 4.87
C LYS A 53 -5.40 14.51 5.99
N ASN A 54 -4.80 15.69 6.10
CA ASN A 54 -3.89 16.07 7.19
C ASN A 54 -4.63 16.05 8.54
N THR A 55 -4.40 15.01 9.34
CA THR A 55 -4.58 15.07 10.79
C THR A 55 -3.25 15.48 11.42
N PHE A 56 -3.19 16.74 11.84
CA PHE A 56 -2.07 17.36 12.53
C PHE A 56 -1.81 16.66 13.87
N PHE A 57 -0.62 16.09 14.07
CA PHE A 57 -0.14 15.62 15.37
C PHE A 57 1.23 16.25 15.66
N ASP A 58 1.38 16.61 16.93
CA ASP A 58 2.34 17.48 17.62
C ASP A 58 3.83 17.40 17.18
N ASN A 59 4.42 18.59 16.97
CA ASN A 59 5.77 18.91 16.42
C ASN A 59 6.99 18.46 17.28
N ASN A 60 6.89 17.40 18.09
CA ASN A 60 7.96 17.03 19.04
C ASN A 60 8.81 15.82 18.60
N ASP A 61 8.40 15.10 17.57
CA ASP A 61 9.08 13.89 17.11
C ASP A 61 10.21 14.16 16.11
N PHE A 62 10.15 15.23 15.31
CA PHE A 62 11.16 15.50 14.28
C PHE A 62 12.53 15.86 14.88
N ILE A 63 12.57 16.66 15.95
CA ILE A 63 13.83 17.02 16.60
C ILE A 63 14.47 15.80 17.27
N LYS A 64 13.67 14.91 17.89
CA LYS A 64 14.17 13.68 18.52
C LYS A 64 14.64 12.66 17.50
N THR A 65 13.90 12.47 16.40
CA THR A 65 14.24 11.48 15.36
C THR A 65 15.39 11.91 14.46
N THR A 66 15.76 13.19 14.42
CA THR A 66 16.86 13.69 13.57
C THR A 66 18.13 14.08 14.33
N MET A 67 18.28 13.60 15.57
CA MET A 67 19.41 13.96 16.44
C MET A 67 20.79 13.64 15.84
N TYR A 68 20.88 12.64 14.95
CA TYR A 68 22.10 12.24 14.24
C TYR A 68 22.43 13.12 13.02
N LEU A 69 21.56 14.05 12.63
CA LEU A 69 21.78 14.97 11.51
C LEU A 69 22.35 16.31 11.98
N THR A 70 23.19 16.92 11.14
CA THR A 70 23.69 18.29 11.37
C THR A 70 22.57 19.31 11.18
N GLY A 71 22.67 20.48 11.81
CA GLY A 71 21.64 21.52 11.72
C GLY A 71 21.29 21.93 10.28
N LYS A 72 22.26 21.90 9.36
CA LYS A 72 22.03 22.18 7.93
C LYS A 72 21.16 21.11 7.26
N GLN A 73 21.41 19.83 7.55
CA GLN A 73 20.62 18.72 7.00
C GLN A 73 19.18 18.74 7.52
N ARG A 74 18.97 19.10 8.80
CA ARG A 74 17.62 19.29 9.35
C ARG A 74 16.87 20.41 8.65
N ALA A 75 17.52 21.56 8.45
CA ALA A 75 16.93 22.70 7.75
C ALA A 75 16.59 22.39 6.27
N ASP A 76 17.41 21.59 5.58
CA ASP A 76 17.13 21.19 4.20
C ASP A 76 15.95 20.21 4.13
N ILE A 77 15.81 19.30 5.10
CA ILE A 77 14.66 18.38 5.22
C ILE A 77 13.38 19.15 5.56
N GLU A 78 13.43 20.07 6.51
CA GLU A 78 12.30 20.92 6.90
C GLU A 78 11.85 21.82 5.74
N ARG A 79 12.79 22.36 4.97
CA ARG A 79 12.49 23.15 3.77
C ARG A 79 11.88 22.29 2.66
N ALA A 80 12.36 21.06 2.46
CA ALA A 80 11.80 20.14 1.48
C ALA A 80 10.38 19.70 1.87
N ALA A 81 10.16 19.38 3.15
CA ALA A 81 8.86 19.02 3.69
C ALA A 81 7.84 20.15 3.52
N ASN A 82 8.19 21.38 3.89
CA ASN A 82 7.32 22.55 3.71
C ASN A 82 6.93 22.77 2.24
N ARG A 83 7.81 22.50 1.27
CA ARG A 83 7.46 22.57 -0.17
C ARG A 83 6.45 21.52 -0.60
N HIS A 84 6.42 20.38 0.06
CA HIS A 84 5.45 19.31 -0.16
C HIS A 84 4.20 19.45 0.73
N GLY A 85 4.07 20.56 1.46
CA GLY A 85 2.95 20.82 2.36
C GLY A 85 2.99 19.98 3.64
N TRP A 86 4.13 19.38 3.96
CA TRP A 86 4.35 18.62 5.18
C TRP A 86 4.89 19.55 6.26
N THR A 87 4.24 19.56 7.41
CA THR A 87 4.76 20.19 8.62
C THR A 87 5.49 19.11 9.42
N LEU A 88 6.77 19.32 9.67
CA LEU A 88 7.63 18.41 10.45
C LEU A 88 7.79 18.92 11.88
#